data_AF-A0A9W6SP43-F1
#
_entry.id   AF-A0A9W6SP43-F1
#
_cell.length_a   1.000
_cell.length_b   1.000
_cell.length_c   1.000
_cell.angle_alpha   90.00
_cell.angle_beta   90.00
_cell.angle_gamma   90.00
#
_symmetry.space_group_name_H-M   'P 1'
#
loop_
_entity.id
_entity.type
_entity.pdbx_description
1 polymer ?
#
loop_
_entity_poly.entity_id
_entity_poly.type
_entity_poly.pdbx_seq_one_letter_code
_entity_poly.pdbx_strand_id
1 'polypeptide(L)'
;MPHHAFAVHPDEHLADRGLADFAGDFAPLTGPILDLAGDPAWLSACAGTWRVMAAALADDRGALLASAETDLPGTWSPEGLAYRRRVLAAAESVGRMSSRALDLVAAAEAAAIAVERARGRVIEEFLGAVAALRRASEPVTVPEGPPQPPDPERVAAVLAGPIARVRAILRALDGELEPARTLLATLTVGMREEAGRLTRR
;
A
#
# COMPACT_ATOMS: atom_id res chain seq x y z
N MET A 1 -4.37 -17.21 -5.86
CA MET A 1 -4.26 -17.51 -4.43
C MET A 1 -3.41 -16.43 -3.79
N PRO A 2 -3.85 -15.75 -2.72
CA PRO A 2 -2.98 -14.82 -2.02
C PRO A 2 -1.97 -15.66 -1.24
N HIS A 3 -0.70 -15.55 -1.61
CA HIS A 3 0.38 -16.16 -0.85
C HIS A 3 0.46 -15.45 0.49
N HIS A 4 0.09 -16.16 1.56
CA HIS A 4 0.48 -15.75 2.90
C HIS A 4 2.00 -15.63 2.90
N ALA A 5 2.50 -14.38 2.90
CA ALA A 5 3.04 -13.84 4.14
C ALA A 5 3.56 -14.96 5.05
N PHE A 6 4.87 -15.24 5.07
CA PHE A 6 5.55 -16.03 6.12
C PHE A 6 4.57 -16.76 7.06
N ALA A 7 4.24 -18.03 6.77
CA ALA A 7 3.35 -18.81 7.64
C ALA A 7 3.91 -19.02 9.07
N VAL A 8 5.13 -18.53 9.32
CA VAL A 8 5.97 -18.68 10.51
C VAL A 8 6.61 -17.31 10.77
N HIS A 9 6.62 -16.82 12.00
CA HIS A 9 7.24 -15.54 12.34
C HIS A 9 8.74 -15.56 11.97
N PRO A 10 9.37 -14.45 11.53
CA PRO A 10 10.80 -14.45 11.17
C PRO A 10 11.70 -14.96 12.30
N ASP A 11 11.37 -14.65 13.55
CA ASP A 11 12.13 -15.12 14.72
C ASP A 11 11.95 -16.62 14.97
N GLU A 12 10.74 -17.17 14.76
CA GLU A 12 10.50 -18.62 14.80
C GLU A 12 11.31 -19.32 13.70
N HIS A 13 11.38 -18.72 12.51
CA HIS A 13 12.16 -19.24 11.40
C HIS A 13 13.67 -19.28 11.68
N LEU A 14 14.19 -18.30 12.44
CA LEU A 14 15.56 -18.30 12.94
C LEU A 14 15.77 -19.39 13.99
N ALA A 15 14.84 -19.53 14.94
CA ALA A 15 14.90 -20.55 15.98
C ALA A 15 14.91 -21.97 15.39
N ASP A 16 14.07 -22.26 14.42
CA ASP A 16 14.01 -23.56 13.71
C ASP A 16 15.33 -23.93 13.01
N ARG A 17 16.20 -22.94 12.77
CA ARG A 17 17.50 -23.10 12.11
C ARG A 17 18.68 -23.05 13.09
N GLY A 18 18.40 -23.00 14.39
CA GLY A 18 19.43 -22.88 15.42
C GLY A 18 20.11 -21.52 15.43
N LEU A 19 19.43 -20.47 14.96
CA LEU A 19 19.97 -19.11 14.87
C LEU A 19 19.25 -18.14 15.84
N ALA A 20 18.56 -18.67 16.86
CA ALA A 20 17.84 -17.85 17.84
C ALA A 20 18.74 -16.81 18.54
N ASP A 21 19.98 -17.19 18.83
CA ASP A 21 20.95 -16.31 19.49
C ASP A 21 21.37 -15.09 18.63
N PHE A 22 21.13 -15.15 17.31
CA PHE A 22 21.41 -14.06 16.37
C PHE A 22 20.18 -13.19 16.06
N ALA A 23 19.05 -13.39 16.74
CA ALA A 23 17.82 -12.64 16.47
C ALA A 23 18.02 -11.12 16.52
N GLY A 24 18.86 -10.64 17.44
CA GLY A 24 19.22 -9.22 17.54
C GLY A 24 19.94 -8.69 16.29
N ASP A 25 20.85 -9.48 15.72
CA ASP A 25 21.60 -9.12 14.51
C ASP A 25 20.71 -9.11 13.26
N PHE A 26 19.66 -9.95 13.25
CA PHE A 26 18.66 -10.02 12.19
C PHE A 26 17.55 -8.97 12.30
N ALA A 27 17.43 -8.24 13.41
CA ALA A 27 16.40 -7.22 13.61
C ALA A 27 16.26 -6.21 12.45
N PRO A 28 17.35 -5.74 11.80
CA PRO A 28 17.24 -4.85 10.64
C PRO A 28 16.63 -5.50 9.37
N LEU A 29 16.51 -6.82 9.35
CA LEU A 29 15.87 -7.61 8.28
C LEU A 29 14.48 -8.07 8.69
N THR A 30 14.27 -8.50 9.94
CA THR A 30 12.98 -9.00 10.44
C THR A 30 11.98 -7.89 10.71
N GLY A 31 12.41 -6.75 11.24
CA GLY A 31 11.56 -5.57 11.47
C GLY A 31 10.81 -5.13 10.21
N PRO A 32 11.50 -4.87 9.09
CA PRO A 32 10.85 -4.53 7.82
C PRO A 32 9.89 -5.60 7.29
N ILE A 33 10.13 -6.89 7.54
CA ILE A 33 9.20 -7.96 7.14
C ILE A 33 7.89 -7.84 7.92
N LEU A 34 7.97 -7.55 9.22
CA LEU A 34 6.81 -7.36 10.09
C LEU A 34 6.05 -6.08 9.74
N ASP A 35 6.76 -4.98 9.51
CA ASP A 35 6.17 -3.71 9.13
C ASP A 35 5.42 -3.82 7.79
N LEU A 36 5.97 -4.56 6.83
CA LEU A 36 5.34 -4.83 5.53
C LEU A 36 4.32 -5.99 5.57
N ALA A 37 4.19 -6.70 6.70
CA ALA A 37 3.23 -7.79 6.84
C ALA A 37 1.81 -7.29 7.11
N GLY A 38 1.69 -6.13 7.76
CA GLY A 38 0.48 -5.35 7.67
C GLY A 38 0.37 -4.74 6.28
N ASP A 39 -0.86 -4.64 5.76
CA ASP A 39 -1.30 -3.50 4.94
C ASP A 39 -1.54 -3.65 3.41
N PRO A 40 -1.17 -4.72 2.69
CA PRO A 40 -1.63 -4.85 1.28
C PRO A 40 -3.13 -5.15 1.14
N ALA A 41 -3.66 -6.00 2.04
CA ALA A 41 -5.08 -6.35 2.07
C ALA A 41 -5.95 -5.16 2.49
N TRP A 42 -5.46 -4.33 3.41
CA TRP A 42 -6.17 -3.12 3.85
C TRP A 42 -6.17 -2.06 2.75
N LEU A 43 -5.04 -1.81 2.07
CA LEU A 43 -5.00 -0.93 0.90
C LEU A 43 -5.97 -1.39 -0.20
N SER A 44 -6.03 -2.70 -0.46
CA SER A 44 -6.99 -3.29 -1.41
C SER A 44 -8.44 -3.12 -0.94
N ALA A 45 -8.71 -3.25 0.36
CA ALA A 45 -10.03 -3.00 0.93
C ALA A 45 -10.44 -1.52 0.81
N CYS A 46 -9.51 -0.58 1.07
CA CYS A 46 -9.71 0.84 0.85
C CYS A 46 -10.05 1.13 -0.62
N ALA A 47 -9.33 0.53 -1.57
CA ALA A 47 -9.66 0.62 -2.99
C ALA A 47 -11.08 0.11 -3.29
N GLY A 48 -11.50 -0.98 -2.64
CA GLY A 48 -12.88 -1.46 -2.68
C GLY A 48 -13.91 -0.41 -2.25
N THR A 49 -13.68 0.23 -1.10
CA THR A 49 -14.56 1.30 -0.57
C THR A 49 -14.66 2.49 -1.53
N TRP A 50 -13.52 2.97 -2.06
CA TRP A 50 -13.52 4.09 -3.01
C TRP A 50 -14.23 3.74 -4.31
N ARG A 51 -14.12 2.50 -4.79
CA ARG A 51 -14.81 2.02 -5.98
C ARG A 51 -16.33 2.03 -5.79
N VAL A 52 -16.82 1.57 -4.63
CA VAL A 52 -18.25 1.64 -4.29
C VAL A 52 -18.73 3.09 -4.27
N MET A 53 -17.96 4.00 -3.65
CA MET A 53 -18.34 5.41 -3.62
C MET A 53 -18.30 6.07 -5.00
N ALA A 54 -17.32 5.72 -5.85
CA ALA A 54 -17.25 6.22 -7.22
C ALA A 54 -18.49 5.82 -8.03
N ALA A 55 -18.95 4.57 -7.87
CA ALA A 55 -20.16 4.08 -8.52
C ALA A 55 -21.41 4.81 -8.03
N ALA A 56 -21.58 4.96 -6.71
CA ALA A 56 -22.70 5.70 -6.14
C ALA A 56 -22.76 7.16 -6.65
N LEU A 57 -21.60 7.84 -6.70
CA LEU A 57 -21.52 9.20 -7.27
C LEU A 57 -21.84 9.23 -8.76
N ALA A 58 -21.44 8.20 -9.52
CA ALA A 58 -21.79 8.12 -10.94
C ALA A 58 -23.31 7.95 -11.14
N ASP A 59 -23.96 7.15 -10.30
CA ASP A 59 -25.41 6.96 -10.31
C ASP A 59 -26.14 8.26 -9.94
N ASP A 60 -25.69 8.96 -8.89
CA ASP A 60 -26.23 10.26 -8.48
C ASP A 60 -26.10 11.31 -9.60
N ARG A 61 -24.96 11.34 -10.30
CA ARG A 61 -24.78 12.18 -11.49
C ARG A 61 -25.78 11.82 -12.57
N GLY A 62 -25.99 10.53 -12.84
CA GLY A 62 -26.96 10.05 -13.81
C GLY A 62 -28.38 10.53 -13.48
N ALA A 63 -28.78 10.41 -12.21
CA ALA A 63 -30.07 10.87 -11.72
C ALA A 63 -30.25 12.39 -11.87
N LEU A 64 -29.22 13.18 -11.57
CA LEU A 64 -29.25 14.65 -11.77
C LEU A 64 -29.39 15.03 -13.25
N LEU A 65 -28.65 14.36 -14.14
CA LEU A 65 -28.77 14.60 -15.59
C LEU A 65 -30.16 14.25 -16.10
N ALA A 66 -30.70 13.10 -15.68
CA ALA A 66 -32.06 12.70 -16.02
C ALA A 66 -33.09 13.74 -15.54
N SER A 67 -33.02 14.16 -14.28
CA SER A 67 -33.90 15.22 -13.74
C SER A 67 -33.81 16.52 -14.54
N ALA A 68 -32.61 16.95 -14.94
CA ALA A 68 -32.44 18.14 -15.77
C ALA A 68 -33.09 18.04 -17.18
N GLU A 69 -33.31 16.82 -17.67
CA GLU A 69 -33.91 16.52 -18.97
C GLU A 69 -35.41 16.24 -18.86
N THR A 70 -35.85 15.50 -17.84
CA THR A 70 -37.23 15.00 -17.68
C THR A 70 -38.14 15.93 -16.89
N ASP A 71 -37.60 16.73 -15.97
CA ASP A 71 -38.41 17.52 -15.03
C ASP A 71 -38.73 18.93 -15.56
N LEU A 72 -38.28 19.24 -16.78
CA LEU A 72 -38.54 20.51 -17.47
C LEU A 72 -39.19 20.37 -18.87
N PRO A 73 -40.19 19.49 -19.11
CA PRO A 73 -40.91 19.54 -20.37
C PRO A 73 -41.87 20.74 -20.33
N GLY A 74 -41.48 21.85 -20.97
CA GLY A 74 -42.38 22.97 -21.27
C GLY A 74 -42.18 24.27 -20.49
N THR A 75 -41.33 24.30 -19.46
CA THR A 75 -41.08 25.52 -18.67
C THR A 75 -39.80 26.23 -19.12
N TRP A 76 -39.93 27.05 -20.17
CA TRP A 76 -38.93 28.04 -20.59
C TRP A 76 -38.90 29.28 -19.70
N SER A 77 -39.46 29.19 -18.49
CA SER A 77 -39.43 30.31 -17.56
C SER A 77 -37.98 30.57 -17.12
N PRO A 78 -37.64 31.82 -16.78
CA PRO A 78 -36.32 32.15 -16.24
C PRO A 78 -35.91 31.26 -15.05
N GLU A 79 -36.86 30.87 -14.21
CA GLU A 79 -36.67 30.01 -13.04
C GLU A 79 -36.37 28.56 -13.44
N GLY A 80 -37.10 28.01 -14.43
CA GLY A 80 -36.85 26.67 -14.96
C GLY A 80 -35.46 26.55 -15.59
N LEU A 81 -35.05 27.56 -16.37
CA LEU A 81 -33.70 27.64 -16.93
C LEU A 81 -32.62 27.82 -15.85
N ALA A 82 -32.91 28.59 -14.79
CA ALA A 82 -32.01 28.72 -13.65
C ALA A 82 -31.86 27.41 -12.87
N TYR A 83 -32.95 26.68 -12.64
CA TYR A 83 -32.93 25.36 -12.02
C TYR A 83 -32.12 24.36 -12.85
N ARG A 84 -32.38 24.27 -14.16
CA ARG A 84 -31.62 23.40 -15.08
C ARG A 84 -30.12 23.65 -15.00
N ARG A 85 -29.69 24.91 -15.05
CA ARG A 85 -28.27 25.28 -14.94
C ARG A 85 -27.67 24.83 -13.61
N ARG A 86 -28.41 24.92 -12.51
CA ARG A 86 -27.96 24.47 -11.18
C ARG A 86 -27.81 22.95 -11.14
N VAL A 87 -28.80 22.21 -11.63
CA VAL A 87 -28.76 20.74 -11.66
C VAL A 87 -27.60 20.25 -12.53
N LEU A 88 -27.37 20.86 -13.70
CA LEU A 88 -26.22 20.52 -14.55
C LEU A 88 -24.88 20.80 -13.87
N ALA A 89 -24.75 21.94 -13.17
CA ALA A 89 -23.55 22.26 -12.41
C ALA A 89 -23.32 21.28 -11.23
N ALA A 90 -24.39 20.83 -10.58
CA ALA A 90 -24.32 19.81 -9.54
C ALA A 90 -23.89 18.45 -10.12
N ALA A 91 -24.48 18.03 -11.25
CA ALA A 91 -24.11 16.80 -11.95
C ALA A 91 -22.64 16.80 -12.37
N GLU A 92 -22.11 17.94 -12.82
CA GLU A 92 -20.70 18.09 -13.16
C GLU A 92 -19.80 17.97 -11.92
N SER A 93 -20.18 18.60 -10.81
CA SER A 93 -19.48 18.51 -9.53
C SER A 93 -19.39 17.08 -9.00
N VAL A 94 -20.54 16.38 -8.97
CA VAL A 94 -20.63 14.97 -8.58
C VAL A 94 -19.80 14.09 -9.53
N GLY A 95 -19.81 14.38 -10.82
CA GLY A 95 -18.96 13.71 -11.81
C GLY A 95 -17.47 13.84 -11.52
N ARG A 96 -17.01 15.05 -11.14
CA ARG A 96 -15.62 15.26 -10.72
C ARG A 96 -15.30 14.51 -9.43
N MET A 97 -16.23 14.42 -8.48
CA MET A 97 -16.03 13.63 -7.25
C MET A 97 -15.90 12.13 -7.56
N SER A 98 -16.74 11.59 -8.46
CA SER A 98 -16.64 10.19 -8.90
C SER A 98 -15.28 9.90 -9.56
N SER A 99 -14.82 10.77 -10.47
CA SER A 99 -13.49 10.62 -11.09
C SER A 99 -12.37 10.63 -10.06
N ARG A 100 -12.41 11.56 -9.10
CA ARG A 100 -11.42 11.62 -8.01
C ARG A 100 -11.44 10.38 -7.13
N ALA A 101 -12.62 9.78 -6.88
CA ALA A 101 -12.71 8.53 -6.15
C ALA A 101 -12.05 7.37 -6.93
N LEU A 102 -12.16 7.32 -8.26
CA LEU A 102 -11.44 6.36 -9.10
C LEU A 102 -9.93 6.57 -9.08
N ASP A 103 -9.46 7.82 -9.05
CA ASP A 103 -8.03 8.12 -8.90
C ASP A 103 -7.48 7.57 -7.58
N LEU A 104 -8.26 7.63 -6.49
CA LEU A 104 -7.91 7.02 -5.20
C LEU A 104 -7.85 5.49 -5.26
N VAL A 105 -8.75 4.86 -6.01
CA VAL A 105 -8.72 3.41 -6.25
C VAL A 105 -7.39 3.02 -6.89
N ALA A 106 -7.02 3.67 -7.99
CA ALA A 106 -5.80 3.37 -8.74
C ALA A 106 -4.54 3.56 -7.88
N ALA A 107 -4.49 4.63 -7.07
CA ALA A 107 -3.38 4.88 -6.17
C ALA A 107 -3.26 3.86 -5.05
N ALA A 108 -4.38 3.45 -4.44
CA ALA A 108 -4.40 2.42 -3.40
C ALA A 108 -3.95 1.05 -3.93
N GLU A 109 -4.38 0.68 -5.15
CA GLU A 109 -3.97 -0.57 -5.79
C GLU A 109 -2.48 -0.56 -6.18
N ALA A 110 -2.00 0.55 -6.74
CA ALA A 110 -0.58 0.71 -7.05
C ALA A 110 0.29 0.60 -5.78
N ALA A 111 -0.14 1.25 -4.69
CA ALA A 111 0.54 1.17 -3.39
C ALA A 111 0.56 -0.27 -2.85
N ALA A 112 -0.56 -0.99 -2.91
CA ALA A 112 -0.64 -2.38 -2.47
C ALA A 112 0.35 -3.27 -3.24
N ILE A 113 0.42 -3.11 -4.57
CA ILE A 113 1.36 -3.84 -5.43
C ILE A 113 2.82 -3.50 -5.06
N ALA A 114 3.13 -2.22 -4.83
CA ALA A 114 4.48 -1.79 -4.47
C ALA A 114 4.91 -2.39 -3.12
N VAL A 115 4.03 -2.37 -2.11
CA VAL A 115 4.28 -2.95 -0.79
C VAL A 115 4.51 -4.46 -0.88
N GLU A 116 3.66 -5.20 -1.61
CA GLU A 116 3.85 -6.66 -1.78
C GLU A 116 5.15 -6.99 -2.51
N ARG A 117 5.50 -6.21 -3.53
CA ARG A 117 6.78 -6.40 -4.24
C ARG A 117 7.97 -6.14 -3.33
N ALA A 118 7.95 -5.05 -2.57
CA ALA A 118 9.01 -4.72 -1.62
C ALA A 118 9.14 -5.80 -0.56
N ARG A 119 8.01 -6.25 -0.01
CA ARG A 119 7.94 -7.33 0.96
C ARG A 119 8.58 -8.61 0.44
N GLY A 120 8.22 -9.06 -0.76
CA GLY A 120 8.81 -10.26 -1.37
C GLY A 120 10.33 -10.17 -1.45
N ARG A 121 10.86 -9.01 -1.87
CA ARG A 121 12.31 -8.78 -1.95
C ARG A 121 12.99 -8.74 -0.58
N VAL A 122 12.37 -8.15 0.44
CA VAL A 122 12.94 -8.16 1.81
C VAL A 122 12.98 -9.59 2.35
N ILE A 123 11.93 -10.39 2.10
CA ILE A 123 11.89 -11.81 2.48
C ILE A 123 13.02 -12.60 1.80
N GLU A 124 13.24 -12.37 0.50
CA GLU A 124 14.36 -13.00 -0.23
C GLU A 124 15.72 -12.67 0.38
N GLU A 125 15.95 -11.39 0.72
CA GLU A 125 17.20 -10.96 1.38
C GLU A 125 17.38 -11.61 2.76
N PHE A 126 16.30 -11.71 3.55
CA PHE A 126 16.32 -12.39 4.84
C PHE A 126 16.65 -13.88 4.69
N LEU A 127 15.95 -14.60 3.81
CA LEU A 127 16.20 -16.03 3.58
C LEU A 127 17.61 -16.29 3.05
N GLY A 128 18.11 -15.41 2.17
CA GLY A 128 19.48 -15.45 1.66
C GLY A 128 20.51 -15.23 2.77
N ALA A 129 20.27 -14.28 3.67
CA ALA A 129 21.11 -14.00 4.83
C ALA A 129 21.17 -15.18 5.80
N VAL A 130 20.01 -15.78 6.11
CA VAL A 130 19.91 -17.00 6.93
C VAL A 130 20.72 -18.14 6.31
N ALA A 131 20.58 -18.37 5.01
CA ALA A 131 21.31 -19.44 4.31
C ALA A 131 22.83 -19.16 4.23
N ALA A 132 23.24 -17.91 4.10
CA ALA A 132 24.65 -17.51 4.11
C ALA A 132 25.27 -17.71 5.49
N LEU A 133 24.56 -17.31 6.55
CA LEU A 133 25.05 -17.47 7.91
C LEU A 133 25.14 -18.94 8.31
N ARG A 134 24.16 -19.77 7.93
CA ARG A 134 24.21 -21.22 8.17
C ARG A 134 25.45 -21.85 7.52
N ARG A 135 25.74 -21.52 6.26
CA ARG A 135 26.94 -21.99 5.55
C ARG A 135 28.23 -21.47 6.20
N ALA A 136 28.24 -20.25 6.69
CA ALA A 136 29.40 -19.69 7.39
C ALA A 136 29.62 -20.32 8.78
N SER A 137 28.57 -20.91 9.36
CA SER A 137 28.55 -21.58 10.67
C SER A 137 28.72 -23.10 10.57
N GLU A 138 28.68 -23.68 9.36
CA GLU A 138 29.03 -25.08 9.15
C GLU A 138 30.52 -25.25 9.53
N PRO A 139 30.85 -26.18 10.45
CA PRO A 139 32.22 -26.34 10.91
C PRO A 139 33.10 -26.69 9.73
N VAL A 140 34.16 -25.90 9.51
CA VAL A 140 35.25 -26.24 8.59
C VAL A 140 36.01 -27.40 9.23
N THR A 141 35.47 -28.61 9.11
CA THR A 141 36.05 -29.92 9.49
C THR A 141 37.25 -29.81 10.44
N VAL A 142 37.00 -29.44 11.70
CA VAL A 142 37.93 -29.74 12.79
C VAL A 142 37.37 -31.02 13.41
N PRO A 143 38.01 -32.18 13.19
CA PRO A 143 37.61 -33.39 13.89
C PRO A 143 37.91 -33.16 15.37
N GLU A 144 36.91 -33.35 16.23
CA GLU A 144 37.03 -33.30 17.70
C GLU A 144 37.10 -31.90 18.34
N GLY A 145 35.96 -31.20 18.34
CA GLY A 145 35.71 -30.06 19.22
C GLY A 145 34.22 -29.75 19.31
N PRO A 146 33.70 -29.22 20.44
CA PRO A 146 32.32 -28.74 20.49
C PRO A 146 32.12 -27.65 19.43
N PRO A 147 30.93 -27.58 18.78
CA PRO A 147 30.65 -26.56 17.77
C PRO A 147 30.88 -25.17 18.39
N GLN A 148 31.83 -24.43 17.84
CA GLN A 148 32.05 -23.04 18.25
C GLN A 148 30.93 -22.16 17.67
N PRO A 149 30.34 -21.26 18.48
CA PRO A 149 29.42 -20.27 17.95
C PRO A 149 30.14 -19.41 16.91
N PRO A 150 29.46 -18.98 15.83
CA PRO A 150 30.06 -18.12 14.83
C PRO A 150 30.48 -16.78 15.45
N ASP A 151 31.66 -16.33 15.04
CA ASP A 151 32.25 -15.05 15.44
C ASP A 151 31.31 -13.87 15.13
N PRO A 152 30.96 -13.01 16.10
CA PRO A 152 30.13 -11.82 15.88
C PRO A 152 30.60 -10.92 14.74
N GLU A 153 31.91 -10.78 14.52
CA GLU A 153 32.43 -9.97 13.40
C GLU A 153 32.09 -10.61 12.05
N ARG A 154 32.11 -11.94 11.99
CA ARG A 154 31.75 -12.71 10.80
C ARG A 154 30.24 -12.68 10.55
N VAL A 155 29.42 -12.73 11.60
CA VAL A 155 27.96 -12.54 11.50
C VAL A 155 27.67 -11.15 10.90
N ALA A 156 28.27 -10.10 11.46
CA ALA A 156 28.09 -8.73 10.98
C ALA A 156 28.51 -8.57 9.51
N ALA A 157 29.65 -9.17 9.12
CA ALA A 157 30.12 -9.13 7.74
C ALA A 157 29.15 -9.82 6.76
N VAL A 158 28.56 -10.96 7.15
CA VAL A 158 27.57 -11.69 6.33
C VAL A 158 26.27 -10.89 6.19
N LEU A 159 25.82 -10.22 7.25
CA LEU A 159 24.56 -9.47 7.26
C LEU A 159 24.65 -8.07 6.65
N ALA A 160 25.83 -7.46 6.60
CA ALA A 160 26.02 -6.09 6.11
C ALA A 160 25.45 -5.87 4.69
N GLY A 161 25.71 -6.81 3.77
CA GLY A 161 25.21 -6.76 2.40
C GLY A 161 23.68 -6.81 2.30
N PRO A 162 23.02 -7.85 2.84
CA PRO A 162 21.57 -7.94 2.92
C PRO A 162 20.92 -6.70 3.57
N ILE A 163 21.47 -6.22 4.70
CA ILE A 163 20.94 -5.04 5.39
C ILE A 163 20.99 -3.79 4.50
N ALA A 164 22.09 -3.58 3.77
CA ALA A 164 22.22 -2.46 2.85
C ALA A 164 21.19 -2.54 1.70
N ARG A 165 20.93 -3.75 1.18
CA ARG A 165 19.94 -3.98 0.12
C ARG A 165 18.51 -3.78 0.62
N VAL A 166 18.16 -4.27 1.81
CA VAL A 166 16.86 -3.99 2.44
C VAL A 166 16.64 -2.48 2.61
N ARG A 167 17.64 -1.74 3.11
CA ARG A 167 17.55 -0.27 3.18
C ARG A 167 17.37 0.40 1.82
N ALA A 168 17.94 -0.15 0.75
CA ALA A 168 17.72 0.35 -0.60
C ALA A 168 16.30 0.04 -1.11
N ILE A 169 15.78 -1.16 -0.83
CA ILE A 169 14.41 -1.56 -1.15
C ILE A 169 13.40 -0.63 -0.47
N LEU A 170 13.57 -0.37 0.83
CA LEU A 170 12.66 0.51 1.59
C LEU A 170 12.69 1.95 1.08
N ARG A 171 13.86 2.48 0.69
CA ARG A 171 13.96 3.80 0.08
C ARG A 171 13.30 3.88 -1.29
N ALA A 172 13.43 2.83 -2.11
CA ALA A 172 12.75 2.75 -3.39
C ALA A 172 11.23 2.68 -3.21
N LEU A 173 10.75 1.89 -2.24
CA LEU A 173 9.34 1.82 -1.88
C LEU A 173 8.80 3.19 -1.46
N ASP A 174 9.52 3.92 -0.60
CA ASP A 174 9.10 5.26 -0.18
C ASP A 174 8.94 6.21 -1.37
N GLY A 175 9.87 6.15 -2.34
CA GLY A 175 9.76 6.88 -3.60
C GLY A 175 8.58 6.46 -4.48
N GLU A 176 8.25 5.17 -4.54
CA GLU A 176 7.08 4.64 -5.27
C GLU A 176 5.75 5.06 -4.61
N LEU A 177 5.72 5.24 -3.29
CA LEU A 177 4.51 5.61 -2.54
C LEU A 177 4.25 7.12 -2.51
N GLU A 178 5.28 7.95 -2.76
CA GLU A 178 5.16 9.41 -2.69
C GLU A 178 4.09 10.01 -3.63
N PRO A 179 3.92 9.56 -4.89
CA PRO A 179 2.84 10.01 -5.74
C PRO A 179 1.46 9.73 -5.14
N ALA A 180 1.26 8.56 -4.53
CA ALA A 180 0.00 8.20 -3.90
C ALA A 180 -0.30 9.08 -2.67
N ARG A 181 0.71 9.38 -1.85
CA ARG A 181 0.58 10.31 -0.70
C ARG A 181 0.21 11.71 -1.15
N THR A 182 0.89 12.23 -2.17
CA THR A 182 0.62 13.56 -2.75
C THR A 182 -0.79 13.62 -3.34
N LEU A 183 -1.20 12.57 -4.05
CA LEU A 183 -2.53 12.47 -4.63
C LEU A 183 -3.60 12.42 -3.56
N LEU A 184 -3.44 11.60 -2.51
CA LEU A 184 -4.37 11.52 -1.37
C LEU A 184 -4.60 12.89 -0.72
N ALA A 185 -3.53 13.66 -0.47
CA ALA A 185 -3.63 15.00 0.07
C ALA A 185 -4.43 15.95 -0.84
N THR A 186 -4.15 15.89 -2.14
CA THR A 186 -4.80 16.75 -3.15
C THR A 186 -6.28 16.40 -3.33
N LEU A 187 -6.59 15.11 -3.43
CA LEU A 187 -7.95 14.63 -3.67
C LEU A 187 -8.86 14.87 -2.47
N THR A 188 -8.33 14.77 -1.24
CA THR A 188 -9.09 15.10 -0.02
C THR A 188 -9.53 16.56 -0.01
N VAL A 189 -8.63 17.49 -0.40
CA VAL A 189 -8.96 18.91 -0.54
C VAL A 189 -9.98 19.12 -1.65
N GLY A 190 -9.74 18.53 -2.83
CA GLY A 190 -10.64 18.64 -3.99
C GLY A 190 -12.05 18.14 -3.71
N MET A 191 -12.20 17.00 -3.02
CA MET A 191 -13.53 16.48 -2.62
C MET A 191 -14.24 17.43 -1.65
N ARG A 192 -13.52 18.01 -0.69
CA ARG A 192 -14.09 19.00 0.24
C ARG A 192 -14.54 20.26 -0.48
N GLU A 193 -13.79 20.70 -1.48
CA GLU A 193 -14.16 21.87 -2.29
C GLU A 193 -15.42 21.62 -3.12
N GLU A 194 -15.55 20.47 -3.79
CA GLU A 194 -16.77 20.13 -4.53
C GLU A 194 -17.98 20.01 -3.60
N ALA A 195 -17.83 19.34 -2.45
CA ALA A 195 -18.88 19.26 -1.44
C ALA A 195 -19.28 20.65 -0.93
N GLY A 196 -18.30 21.55 -0.77
CA GLY A 196 -18.52 22.95 -0.42
C GLY A 196 -19.20 23.77 -1.53
N ARG A 197 -19.09 23.38 -2.80
CA ARG A 197 -19.83 24.03 -3.91
C ARG A 197 -21.28 23.57 -3.97
N LEU A 198 -21.55 22.35 -3.54
CA LEU A 198 -22.91 21.79 -3.46
C LEU A 198 -23.70 22.36 -2.26
N THR A 199 -23.03 22.70 -1.16
CA THR A 199 -23.68 23.18 0.08
C THR A 199 -23.76 24.69 0.21
N ARG A 200 -22.83 25.43 -0.41
CA ARG A 200 -22.90 26.90 -0.47
C ARG A 200 -23.79 27.34 -1.63
N ARG A 201 -25.11 27.18 -1.51
CA ARG A 201 -26.15 27.98 -2.21
C ARG A 201 -27.56 27.57 -1.83
#